data_AF-F1LEZ6-F1
#
_entry.id   AF-F1LEZ6-F1
#
_cell.length_a   1.000
_cell.length_b   1.000
_cell.length_c   1.000
_cell.angle_alpha   90.00
_cell.angle_beta   90.00
_cell.angle_gamma   90.00
#
_symmetry.space_group_name_H-M   'P 1'
#
loop_
_entity.id
_entity.type
_entity.pdbx_description
1 polymer ?
#
loop_
_entity_poly.entity_id
_entity_poly.type
_entity_poly.pdbx_seq_one_letter_code
_entity_poly.pdbx_strand_id
1 'polypeptide(L)'
;MKKRIVYWVVEYEPLLDSSDMTYDDWIRIGKDIRKAYEQYDGFVVLHGTDTLAYTACALSFMLENLGKPVIITGAQIPVCEVRSDGRENLIG
;
A
#
# COMPACT_ATOMS: atom_id res chain seq x y z
N MET A 1 -16.41 21.26 -4.81
CA MET A 1 -16.38 21.09 -3.33
C MET A 1 -15.11 20.34 -2.95
N LYS A 2 -14.35 20.79 -1.94
CA LYS A 2 -13.24 19.99 -1.38
C LYS A 2 -13.83 18.78 -0.66
N LYS A 3 -13.54 17.56 -1.13
CA LYS A 3 -13.86 16.32 -0.41
C LYS A 3 -12.90 16.21 0.79
N ARG A 4 -13.43 15.91 1.97
CA ARG A 4 -12.61 15.58 3.15
C ARG A 4 -12.18 14.12 3.03
N ILE A 5 -10.89 13.84 3.14
CA ILE A 5 -10.35 12.49 3.17
C ILE A 5 -10.19 12.05 4.63
N VAL A 6 -10.67 10.86 4.95
CA VAL A 6 -10.50 10.18 6.23
C VAL A 6 -9.95 8.79 5.93
N TYR A 7 -8.98 8.33 6.71
CA TYR A 7 -8.34 7.05 6.51
C TYR A 7 -8.21 6.29 7.83
N TRP A 8 -8.10 4.97 7.72
CA TRP A 8 -7.79 4.07 8.81
C TRP A 8 -6.46 3.39 8.52
N VAL A 9 -5.64 3.22 9.55
CA VAL A 9 -4.34 2.55 9.44
C VAL A 9 -4.50 1.10 9.89
N VAL A 10 -4.08 0.17 9.04
CA VAL A 10 -3.93 -1.24 9.37
C VAL A 10 -2.43 -1.55 9.28
N GLU A 11 -1.84 -1.90 10.41
CA GLU A 11 -0.43 -2.26 10.51
C GLU A 11 -0.28 -3.78 10.54
N TYR A 12 0.67 -4.31 9.76
CA TYR A 12 0.97 -5.73 9.75
C TYR A 12 1.98 -6.07 10.84
N GLU A 13 1.78 -7.24 11.45
CA GLU A 13 2.74 -7.87 12.34
C GLU A 13 3.15 -9.22 11.72
N PRO A 14 4.46 -9.50 11.53
CA PRO A 14 5.55 -8.53 11.58
C PRO A 14 5.53 -7.56 10.39
N LEU A 15 6.20 -6.41 10.54
CA LEU A 15 6.61 -5.58 9.41
C LEU A 15 7.77 -6.27 8.67
N LEU A 16 7.81 -6.12 7.34
CA LEU A 16 8.79 -6.79 6.49
C LEU A 16 9.64 -5.79 5.73
N ASP A 17 10.92 -6.13 5.54
CA ASP A 17 11.69 -5.58 4.45
C ASP A 17 11.12 -6.12 3.13
N SER A 18 10.94 -5.27 2.13
CA SER A 18 10.37 -5.68 0.85
C SER A 18 11.19 -6.76 0.14
N SER A 19 12.50 -6.84 0.40
CA SER A 19 13.37 -7.87 -0.15
C SER A 19 13.07 -9.27 0.40
N ASP A 20 12.45 -9.37 1.58
CA ASP A 20 12.03 -10.63 2.21
C ASP A 20 10.59 -11.04 1.85
N MET A 21 9.85 -10.19 1.12
CA MET A 21 8.47 -10.48 0.75
C MET A 21 8.36 -11.60 -0.27
N THR A 22 7.32 -12.41 -0.08
CA THR A 22 7.01 -13.57 -0.90
C THR A 22 5.63 -13.44 -1.53
N TYR A 23 5.25 -14.44 -2.34
CA TYR A 23 3.92 -14.49 -2.94
C TYR A 23 2.79 -14.57 -1.89
N ASP A 24 3.07 -15.15 -0.71
CA ASP A 24 2.09 -15.24 0.38
C ASP A 24 1.75 -13.84 0.93
N ASP A 25 2.71 -12.92 0.95
CA ASP A 25 2.51 -11.55 1.41
C ASP A 25 1.66 -10.75 0.43
N TRP A 26 1.84 -10.96 -0.88
CA TRP A 26 0.98 -10.36 -1.90
C TRP A 26 -0.46 -10.88 -1.79
N ILE A 27 -0.63 -12.18 -1.56
CA ILE A 27 -1.94 -12.81 -1.34
C ILE A 27 -2.60 -12.21 -0.08
N ARG A 28 -1.83 -11.98 0.99
CA ARG A 28 -2.32 -11.33 2.22
C ARG A 28 -2.87 -9.94 1.91
N ILE A 29 -2.08 -9.09 1.22
CA ILE A 29 -2.51 -7.74 0.82
C ILE A 29 -3.80 -7.79 -0.03
N GLY A 30 -3.84 -8.65 -1.05
CA GLY A 30 -5.01 -8.78 -1.92
C GLY A 30 -6.26 -9.23 -1.15
N LYS A 31 -6.12 -10.18 -0.21
CA LYS A 31 -7.22 -10.66 0.65
C LYS A 31 -7.74 -9.56 1.58
N ASP A 32 -6.85 -8.76 2.16
CA ASP A 32 -7.23 -7.69 3.07
C ASP A 32 -7.94 -6.54 2.35
N ILE A 33 -7.45 -6.14 1.17
CA ILE A 33 -8.15 -5.20 0.28
C ILE A 33 -9.55 -5.72 -0.07
N ARG A 34 -9.66 -6.99 -0.49
CA ARG A 34 -10.96 -7.60 -0.83
C ARG A 34 -11.93 -7.60 0.35
N LYS A 35 -11.45 -7.90 1.56
CA LYS A 35 -12.26 -7.90 2.78
C LYS A 35 -12.78 -6.51 3.14
N ALA A 36 -11.95 -5.49 2.91
CA ALA A 36 -12.26 -4.09 3.17
C ALA A 36 -12.99 -3.39 2.01
N TYR A 37 -13.13 -4.06 0.85
CA TYR A 37 -13.47 -3.43 -0.42
C TYR A 37 -14.73 -2.56 -0.37
N GLU A 38 -15.81 -3.05 0.23
CA GLU A 38 -17.09 -2.31 0.31
C GLU A 38 -17.08 -1.15 1.32
N GLN A 39 -16.14 -1.14 2.26
CA GLN A 39 -16.11 -0.17 3.37
C GLN A 39 -15.32 1.10 3.05
N TYR A 40 -14.43 1.05 2.06
CA TYR A 40 -13.52 2.15 1.71
C TYR A 40 -13.65 2.54 0.24
N ASP A 41 -13.32 3.79 -0.08
CA ASP A 41 -13.35 4.32 -1.45
C ASP A 41 -12.03 4.06 -2.22
N GLY A 42 -10.98 3.61 -1.53
CA GLY A 42 -9.67 3.37 -2.09
C GLY A 42 -8.68 2.87 -1.04
N PHE A 43 -7.50 2.45 -1.50
CA PHE A 43 -6.49 1.79 -0.67
C PHE A 43 -5.11 2.39 -0.94
N VAL A 44 -4.32 2.54 0.12
CA VAL A 44 -2.90 2.89 0.04
C VAL A 44 -2.11 1.80 0.75
N VAL A 45 -1.15 1.21 0.06
CA VAL A 45 -0.24 0.17 0.58
C VAL A 45 1.14 0.80 0.75
N LEU A 46 1.58 0.94 2.00
CA LEU A 46 2.96 1.32 2.31
C LEU A 46 3.86 0.10 2.10
N HIS A 47 4.94 0.28 1.35
CA HIS A 47 5.81 -0.81 0.92
C HIS A 47 7.26 -0.35 0.82
N GLY A 48 8.21 -1.25 1.10
CA GLY A 48 9.63 -1.02 0.83
C GLY A 48 9.92 -0.90 -0.68
N THR A 49 10.99 -0.22 -1.06
CA THR A 49 11.21 0.15 -2.47
C THR A 49 11.80 -0.98 -3.32
N ASP A 50 12.50 -1.93 -2.72
CA ASP A 50 13.28 -2.94 -3.45
C ASP A 50 12.42 -3.85 -4.33
N THR A 51 11.24 -4.25 -3.83
CA THR A 51 10.31 -5.12 -4.58
C THR A 51 8.95 -4.47 -4.84
N LEU A 52 8.82 -3.14 -4.65
CA LEU A 52 7.56 -2.40 -4.84
C LEU A 52 6.92 -2.69 -6.21
N ALA A 53 7.71 -2.65 -7.28
CA ALA A 53 7.24 -2.92 -8.64
C ALA A 53 6.72 -4.35 -8.83
N TYR A 54 7.34 -5.33 -8.17
CA TYR A 54 6.90 -6.73 -8.22
C TYR A 54 5.56 -6.91 -7.50
N THR A 55 5.42 -6.36 -6.30
CA THR A 55 4.17 -6.37 -5.55
C THR A 55 3.05 -5.65 -6.32
N ALA A 56 3.35 -4.50 -6.93
CA ALA A 56 2.39 -3.77 -7.77
C ALA A 56 1.92 -4.59 -8.97
N CYS A 57 2.86 -5.25 -9.67
CA CYS A 57 2.54 -6.13 -10.78
C CYS A 57 1.63 -7.28 -10.32
N ALA A 58 2.02 -7.99 -9.25
CA ALA A 58 1.25 -9.10 -8.71
C ALA A 58 -0.19 -8.69 -8.33
N LEU A 59 -0.35 -7.56 -7.62
CA LEU A 59 -1.67 -7.06 -7.24
C LEU A 59 -2.52 -6.63 -8.44
N SER A 60 -1.91 -6.13 -9.53
CA SER A 60 -2.65 -5.77 -10.74
C SER A 60 -3.32 -6.98 -11.40
N PHE A 61 -2.71 -8.17 -11.31
CA PHE A 61 -3.30 -9.42 -11.78
C PHE A 61 -4.27 -10.04 -10.76
N MET A 62 -3.97 -9.93 -9.46
CA MET A 62 -4.82 -10.52 -8.41
C MET A 62 -6.16 -9.78 -8.24
N LEU A 63 -6.17 -8.46 -8.43
CA LEU A 63 -7.34 -7.60 -8.22
C LEU A 63 -8.12 -7.39 -9.53
N GLU A 64 -8.67 -8.47 -10.06
CA GLU A 64 -9.51 -8.40 -11.25
C GLU A 64 -10.76 -7.52 -11.04
N ASN A 65 -11.17 -6.81 -12.10
CA ASN A 65 -12.34 -5.93 -12.09
C ASN A 65 -12.28 -4.80 -11.03
N LEU A 66 -11.07 -4.28 -10.78
CA LEU A 66 -10.85 -3.21 -9.83
C LEU A 66 -11.59 -1.93 -10.25
N GLY A 67 -12.50 -1.46 -9.40
CA GLY A 67 -13.28 -0.23 -9.56
C GLY A 67 -12.90 0.89 -8.59
N LYS A 68 -11.96 0.64 -7.67
CA LYS A 68 -11.48 1.58 -6.65
C LYS A 68 -9.95 1.67 -6.72
N PRO A 69 -9.33 2.85 -6.52
CA PRO A 69 -7.89 2.98 -6.61
C PRO A 69 -7.17 2.18 -5.52
N VAL A 70 -6.09 1.49 -5.92
CA VAL A 70 -5.12 0.85 -5.02
C VAL A 70 -3.77 1.46 -5.35
N ILE A 71 -3.25 2.30 -4.46
CA ILE A 71 -1.99 3.00 -4.62
C ILE A 71 -0.94 2.30 -3.78
N ILE A 72 0.24 2.08 -4.35
CA ILE A 72 1.38 1.50 -3.63
C ILE A 72 2.46 2.57 -3.60
N THR A 73 2.96 2.87 -2.40
CA THR A 73 3.93 3.94 -2.20
C THR A 73 4.96 3.53 -1.16
N GLY A 74 6.13 4.17 -1.21
CA GLY A 74 7.27 3.92 -0.35
C GLY A 74 8.09 5.20 -0.17
N ALA A 75 9.23 5.08 0.48
CA ALA A 75 10.16 6.18 0.68
C ALA A 75 11.60 5.69 0.66
N GLN A 76 12.50 6.48 0.09
CA GLN A 76 13.94 6.22 0.17
C GLN A 76 14.50 6.55 1.57
N ILE A 77 13.89 7.51 2.26
CA ILE A 77 14.29 7.97 3.59
C ILE A 77 13.12 7.73 4.57
N PRO A 78 13.34 7.11 5.75
CA PRO A 78 12.26 6.86 6.72
C PRO A 78 11.47 8.12 7.07
N VAL A 79 10.14 7.99 7.24
CA VAL A 79 9.23 9.15 7.41
C VAL A 79 9.53 10.01 8.65
N CYS A 80 10.18 9.43 9.67
CA CYS A 80 10.59 10.13 10.88
C CYS A 80 11.85 10.99 10.71
N GLU A 81 12.58 10.83 9.61
CA GLU A 81 13.85 11.53 9.37
C GLU A 81 13.66 12.89 8.73
N VAL A 82 14.62 13.78 9.03
CA VAL A 82 14.65 15.14 8.46
C VAL A 82 14.90 15.04 6.96
N ARG A 83 14.09 15.74 6.16
CA ARG A 83 14.10 15.75 4.67
C ARG A 83 13.67 14.41 4.04
N SER A 84 12.89 13.59 4.73
CA SER A 84 12.25 12.41 4.15
C SER A 84 11.30 12.75 3.00
N ASP A 85 11.34 11.93 1.95
CA ASP A 85 10.37 11.90 0.85
C ASP A 85 9.05 11.20 1.25
N GLY A 86 9.04 10.42 2.33
CA GLY A 86 7.89 9.61 2.74
C GLY A 86 6.65 10.42 3.11
N ARG A 87 6.82 11.64 3.66
CA ARG A 87 5.67 12.51 3.95
C ARG A 87 4.99 13.00 2.67
N GLU A 88 5.76 13.37 1.67
CA GLU A 88 5.24 13.86 0.40
C GLU A 88 4.61 12.71 -0.39
N ASN A 89 5.29 11.56 -0.44
CA ASN A 89 4.79 10.36 -1.13
C ASN A 89 3.49 9.78 -0.53
N LEU A 90 3.24 9.99 0.78
CA LEU A 90 2.02 9.53 1.44
C LEU A 90 0.86 10.53 1.33
N ILE A 91 1.13 11.84 1.29
CA ILE A 91 0.10 12.89 1.25
C ILE A 91 -0.34 13.23 -0.18
N GLY A 92 0.52 12.93 -1.16
CA GLY A 92 0.40 13.31 -2.58
C GLY A 92 -0.94 13.04 -3.25
#